data_AF-A0A3R9M0D5-F1
#
_entry.id   AF-A0A3R9M0D5-F1
#
_cell.length_a   1.000
_cell.length_b   1.000
_cell.length_c   1.000
_cell.angle_alpha   90.00
_cell.angle_beta   90.00
_cell.angle_gamma   90.00
#
_symmetry.space_group_name_H-M   'P 1'
#
loop_
_entity.id
_entity.type
_entity.pdbx_description
1 polymer ?
#
loop_
_entity_poly.entity_id
_entity_poly.type
_entity_poly.pdbx_seq_one_letter_code
_entity_poly.pdbx_strand_id
1 'polypeptide(L)' 'MMNWMDYCSGIQGGGWMMGAMFVFWTLLLVTGFYLLRSFTGKTNKHNSYENILKMRLASGEISEEEYDRLKNKLK' A
#
# COMPACT_ATOMS: atom_id res chain seq x y z
N MET A 1 24.03 42.54 -24.12
CA MET A 1 22.77 42.58 -23.34
C MET A 1 22.14 41.21 -23.48
N MET A 2 22.05 40.45 -22.41
CA MET A 2 21.50 39.09 -22.44
C MET A 2 19.97 39.19 -22.45
N ASN A 3 19.33 38.55 -23.42
CA ASN A 3 17.90 38.68 -23.64
C ASN A 3 17.14 37.79 -22.65
N TRP A 4 16.03 38.30 -22.11
CA TRP A 4 15.14 37.57 -21.19
C TRP A 4 14.58 36.26 -21.78
N MET A 5 14.58 36.15 -23.12
CA MET A 5 14.19 34.92 -23.85
C MET A 5 15.19 33.76 -23.66
N ASP A 6 16.45 34.02 -23.30
CA ASP A 6 17.48 32.98 -23.14
C ASP A 6 17.36 32.22 -21.80
N TYR A 7 16.62 32.77 -20.82
CA TYR A 7 16.31 32.10 -19.55
C TYR A 7 15.24 31.00 -19.70
N CYS A 8 14.33 31.14 -20.66
CA CYS A 8 13.32 30.12 -20.94
C CYS A 8 13.91 28.88 -21.64
N SER A 9 15.01 29.02 -22.36
CA SER A 9 15.75 27.89 -22.95
C SER A 9 16.56 27.06 -21.93
N GLY A 10 16.82 27.58 -20.72
CA GLY A 10 17.49 26.84 -19.63
C GLY A 10 16.61 25.78 -18.96
N ILE A 11 15.28 25.91 -19.08
CA ILE A 11 14.31 24.91 -18.58
C ILE A 11 14.33 23.64 -19.45
N GLN A 12 14.77 23.73 -20.70
CA GLN A 12 14.70 22.62 -21.64
C GLN A 12 15.71 21.50 -21.35
N GLY A 13 16.82 21.79 -20.65
CA GLY A 13 17.81 20.79 -20.21
C GLY A 13 17.70 20.41 -18.73
N GLY A 14 17.58 21.39 -17.84
CA GLY A 14 17.55 21.15 -16.39
C GLY A 14 16.17 20.76 -15.84
N GLY A 15 15.10 21.30 -16.42
CA GLY A 15 13.72 20.99 -16.02
C GLY A 15 13.29 19.59 -16.44
N TRP A 16 13.76 19.11 -17.61
CA TRP A 16 13.50 17.75 -18.06
C TRP A 16 14.16 16.70 -17.16
N MET A 17 15.41 16.93 -16.75
CA MET A 17 16.14 16.01 -15.87
C MET A 17 15.55 15.98 -14.46
N MET A 18 15.16 17.13 -13.90
CA MET A 18 14.46 17.19 -12.61
C MET A 18 13.05 16.61 -12.70
N GLY A 19 12.32 16.86 -13.79
CA GLY A 19 11.00 16.27 -14.03
C GLY A 19 11.04 14.75 -14.13
N ALA A 20 12.01 14.21 -14.87
CA ALA A 20 12.20 12.76 -14.99
C ALA A 20 12.50 12.09 -13.64
N MET A 21 13.31 12.74 -12.78
CA MET A 21 13.58 12.29 -11.42
C MET A 21 12.29 12.20 -10.60
N PHE A 22 11.48 13.26 -10.57
CA PHE A 22 10.21 13.26 -9.82
C PHE A 22 9.20 12.24 -10.35
N VAL A 23 9.11 12.08 -11.67
CA VAL A 23 8.23 11.06 -12.27
C VAL A 23 8.68 9.66 -11.87
N PHE A 24 9.99 9.37 -11.90
CA PHE A 24 10.54 8.08 -11.48
C PHE A 24 10.20 7.76 -10.02
N TRP A 25 10.43 8.70 -9.09
CA TRP A 25 10.12 8.51 -7.68
C TRP A 25 8.61 8.35 -7.43
N THR A 26 7.78 9.14 -8.11
CA THR A 26 6.32 9.06 -8.00
C THR A 26 5.83 7.71 -8.50
N LEU A 27 6.33 7.24 -9.64
CA LEU A 27 5.96 5.95 -10.21
C LEU A 27 6.37 4.80 -9.29
N LEU A 28 7.57 4.85 -8.72
CA LEU A 28 8.06 3.84 -7.77
C LEU A 28 7.15 3.77 -6.53
N LEU A 29 6.78 4.91 -5.95
CA LEU A 29 5.85 4.96 -4.81
C LEU A 29 4.47 4.44 -5.17
N VAL A 30 3.92 4.84 -6.32
CA VAL A 30 2.59 4.39 -6.78
C VAL A 30 2.60 2.89 -7.02
N THR A 31 3.62 2.34 -7.68
CA THR A 31 3.74 0.89 -7.90
C THR A 31 3.87 0.14 -6.58
N GLY A 32 4.69 0.62 -5.64
CA GLY A 32 4.82 0.03 -4.31
C GLY A 32 3.49 0.03 -3.54
N PHE A 33 2.79 1.16 -3.51
CA PHE A 33 1.47 1.26 -2.88
C PHE A 33 0.40 0.41 -3.58
N TYR A 34 0.43 0.34 -4.91
CA TYR A 34 -0.50 -0.47 -5.70
C TYR A 34 -0.31 -1.96 -5.42
N LEU A 35 0.94 -2.43 -5.38
CA LEU A 35 1.27 -3.81 -4.99
C LEU A 35 0.84 -4.08 -3.56
N LEU A 36 1.21 -3.21 -2.60
CA LEU A 36 0.79 -3.35 -1.20
C LEU A 36 -0.74 -3.42 -1.09
N ARG A 37 -1.48 -2.55 -1.80
CA ARG A 37 -2.95 -2.55 -1.79
C ARG A 37 -3.54 -3.79 -2.45
N SER A 38 -2.92 -4.30 -3.51
CA SER A 38 -3.36 -5.52 -4.19
C SER A 38 -3.16 -6.77 -3.32
N PHE A 39 -2.02 -6.88 -2.64
CA PHE A 39 -1.73 -7.98 -1.71
C PHE A 39 -2.49 -7.85 -0.39
N THR A 40 -2.70 -6.64 0.11
CA THR A 40 -3.35 -6.39 1.41
C THR A 40 -4.88 -6.31 1.30
N GLY A 41 -5.42 -5.94 0.13
CA GLY A 41 -6.86 -5.87 -0.12
C GLY A 41 -7.59 -7.21 -0.03
N LYS A 42 -6.86 -8.33 -0.20
CA LYS A 42 -7.39 -9.68 0.01
C LYS A 42 -7.23 -10.20 1.44
N THR A 43 -6.34 -9.58 2.22
CA THR A 43 -5.87 -10.08 3.52
C THR A 43 -6.55 -9.42 4.72
N ASN A 44 -7.02 -8.17 4.60
CA ASN A 44 -7.46 -7.41 5.77
C ASN A 44 -8.80 -7.84 6.39
N LYS A 45 -9.75 -8.37 5.60
CA LYS A 45 -11.01 -8.84 6.20
C LYS A 45 -10.81 -10.17 6.91
N HIS A 46 -10.16 -11.13 6.26
CA HIS A 46 -10.04 -12.50 6.79
C HIS A 46 -9.12 -12.58 8.01
N ASN A 47 -7.95 -11.92 7.95
CA ASN A 47 -7.04 -11.86 9.11
C ASN A 47 -7.66 -11.12 10.31
N SER A 48 -8.50 -10.10 10.10
CA SER A 48 -9.12 -9.39 11.22
C SER A 48 -10.08 -10.29 12.00
N TYR A 49 -10.91 -11.10 11.33
CA TYR A 49 -11.83 -12.01 12.01
C TYR A 49 -11.11 -13.19 12.66
N GLU A 50 -10.08 -13.74 12.00
CA GLU A 50 -9.30 -14.85 12.57
C GLU A 50 -8.47 -14.40 13.78
N ASN A 51 -7.92 -13.17 13.76
CA ASN A 51 -7.21 -12.61 14.91
C ASN A 51 -8.15 -12.36 16.10
N ILE A 52 -9.38 -11.90 15.86
CA ILE A 52 -10.39 -11.73 16.93
C ILE A 52 -10.76 -13.09 17.54
N LEU A 53 -10.95 -14.13 16.72
CA LEU A 53 -11.23 -15.49 17.20
C LEU A 53 -10.08 -16.07 18.02
N LYS A 54 -8.83 -15.90 17.57
CA LYS A 54 -7.63 -16.32 18.32
C LYS A 54 -7.52 -15.61 19.66
N MET A 55 -7.83 -14.30 19.69
CA MET A 55 -7.81 -13.52 20.91
C MET A 55 -8.86 -14.01 21.93
N ARG A 56 -10.08 -14.34 21.49
CA ARG A 56 -11.14 -14.87 22.37
C ARG A 56 -10.88 -16.29 22.87
N LEU A 57 -10.28 -17.14 22.04
CA LEU A 57 -9.82 -18.47 22.44
C LEU A 57 -8.73 -18.38 23.52
N ALA A 58 -7.74 -17.49 23.33
CA ALA A 58 -6.68 -17.28 24.32
C ALA A 58 -7.20 -16.68 25.63
N SER A 59 -8.25 -15.86 25.58
CA SER A 59 -8.96 -15.37 26.76
C SER A 59 -9.81 -16.45 27.45
N GLY A 60 -10.01 -17.62 26.83
CA GLY A 60 -10.84 -18.70 27.37
C GLY A 60 -12.35 -18.43 27.31
N GLU A 61 -12.79 -17.41 26.57
CA GLU A 61 -14.21 -17.09 26.39
C GLU A 61 -14.93 -18.07 25.45
N ILE A 62 -14.17 -18.84 24.68
CA ILE A 62 -14.64 -19.79 23.67
C ILE A 62 -13.87 -21.09 23.82
N SER A 63 -14.55 -22.24 23.65
CA SER A 63 -13.89 -23.55 23.62
C SER A 63 -13.26 -23.84 22.26
N GLU A 64 -12.29 -24.75 22.20
CA GLU A 64 -11.65 -25.17 20.93
C GLU A 64 -12.69 -25.67 19.88
N GLU A 65 -13.77 -26.32 20.33
CA GLU A 65 -14.83 -26.82 19.46
C GLU A 65 -15.64 -25.69 18.79
N GLU A 66 -15.90 -24.59 19.52
CA GLU A 66 -16.59 -23.42 18.97
C GLU A 66 -15.69 -22.63 18.02
N TYR A 67 -14.39 -22.55 18.32
CA TYR A 67 -13.40 -21.94 17.44
C TYR A 67 -13.36 -22.63 16.07
N ASP A 68 -13.30 -23.96 16.04
CA ASP A 68 -13.24 -24.71 14.78
C ASP A 68 -14.52 -24.61 13.95
N ARG A 69 -15.69 -24.52 14.60
CA ARG A 69 -16.96 -24.26 13.90
C ARG A 69 -17.00 -22.87 13.27
N LEU A 70 -16.52 -21.85 13.98
CA LEU A 70 -16.51 -20.46 13.49
C LEU A 70 -15.46 -20.24 12.39
N LYS A 71 -14.30 -20.86 12.52
CA LYS A 71 -13.24 -20.85 11.50
C LYS A 71 -13.70 -21.48 10.18
N ASN A 72 -14.43 -22.59 10.24
CA ASN A 72 -14.98 -23.24 9.05
C ASN A 72 -16.09 -22.43 8.36
N LYS A 73 -16.84 -21.60 9.11
CA LYS A 73 -17.84 -20.68 8.54
C LYS A 73 -17.25 -19.42 7.90
N LEU A 74 -16.00 -19.09 8.21
CA LEU A 74 -15.27 -17.94 7.66
C LEU A 74 -14.57 -18.24 6.33
N LYS A 75 -14.58 -19.50 5.87
CA LYS A 75 -14.00 -19.93 4.59
C LYS A 75 -14.98 -19.71 3.44
#